data_AF-G0PCZ2-F1
#
_entry.id   AF-G0PCZ2-F1
#
_cell.length_a   1.000
_cell.length_b   1.000
_cell.length_c   1.000
_cell.angle_alpha   90.00
_cell.angle_beta   90.00
_cell.angle_gamma   90.00
#
_symmetry.space_group_name_H-M   'P 1'
#
loop_
_entity.id
_entity.type
_entity.pdbx_description
1 polymer ?
#
loop_
_entity_poly.entity_id
_entity_poly.type
_entity_poly.pdbx_seq_one_letter_code
_entity_poly.pdbx_strand_id
1 'polypeptide(L)'
;MLLCVESDILWKRLGVAFRLRDTLRRILAREREAGETAVADLEETRRQLHHVTARLRQLEEEREQMALGWAPPPSVVNAPAAAACPVCTDHYQAFVPGREARIMACGHSACGECLDSWNKQPARSNGPLHCPTCRFSSDVYTVEALPRNFALMQ
;
A
#
# COMPACT_ATOMS: atom_id res chain seq x y z
N MET A 1 68.66 42.13 -33.47
CA MET A 1 67.72 42.13 -32.33
C MET A 1 66.31 41.66 -32.71
N LEU A 2 65.85 41.81 -33.97
CA LEU A 2 64.53 41.34 -34.44
C LEU A 2 64.34 39.80 -34.48
N LEU A 3 65.39 39.05 -34.81
CA LEU A 3 65.32 37.56 -34.91
C LEU A 3 65.10 36.85 -33.56
N CYS A 4 65.45 37.48 -32.43
CA CYS A 4 65.22 36.90 -31.10
C CYS A 4 63.74 36.99 -30.68
N VAL A 5 63.03 38.05 -31.09
CA VAL A 5 61.64 38.28 -30.68
C VAL A 5 60.68 37.33 -31.42
N GLU A 6 60.95 37.02 -32.68
CA GLU A 6 60.15 36.06 -33.45
C GLU A 6 60.29 34.62 -32.90
N SER A 7 61.48 34.27 -32.42
CA SER A 7 61.75 32.97 -31.80
C SER A 7 60.95 32.79 -30.50
N ASP A 8 60.88 33.80 -29.64
CA ASP A 8 60.11 33.74 -28.39
C ASP A 8 58.60 33.61 -28.61
N ILE A 9 58.07 34.26 -29.65
CA ILE A 9 56.64 34.16 -30.02
C ILE A 9 56.32 32.75 -30.52
N LEU A 10 57.21 32.14 -31.32
CA LEU A 10 57.06 30.77 -31.80
C LEU A 10 57.11 29.75 -30.66
N TRP A 11 58.04 29.88 -29.72
CA TRP A 11 58.11 29.00 -28.53
C TRP A 11 56.89 29.12 -27.63
N LYS A 12 56.36 30.33 -27.42
CA LYS A 12 55.11 30.54 -26.66
C LYS A 12 53.92 29.89 -27.35
N ARG A 13 53.80 30.02 -28.68
CA ARG A 13 52.73 29.40 -29.48
C ARG A 13 52.82 27.86 -29.46
N LEU A 14 54.02 27.30 -29.61
CA LEU A 14 54.25 25.85 -29.50
C LEU A 14 53.92 25.33 -28.10
N GLY A 15 54.28 26.07 -27.05
CA GLY A 15 53.93 25.73 -25.68
C GLY A 15 52.43 25.73 -25.40
N VAL A 16 51.68 26.69 -25.98
CA VAL A 16 50.20 26.71 -25.90
C VAL A 16 49.59 25.53 -26.65
N ALA A 17 50.06 25.24 -27.86
CA ALA A 17 49.59 24.12 -28.67
C ALA A 17 49.83 22.76 -28.00
N PHE A 18 50.98 22.59 -27.34
CA PHE A 18 51.30 21.40 -26.56
C PHE A 18 50.35 21.23 -25.36
N ARG A 19 50.11 22.30 -24.59
CA ARG A 19 49.16 22.28 -23.46
C ARG A 19 47.74 21.97 -23.90
N LEU A 20 47.26 22.57 -24.99
CA LEU A 20 45.93 22.29 -25.53
C LEU A 20 45.78 20.83 -25.97
N ARG A 21 46.80 20.27 -26.64
CA ARG A 21 46.82 18.86 -27.05
C ARG A 21 46.77 17.92 -25.84
N ASP A 22 47.52 18.22 -24.80
CA ASP A 22 47.52 17.41 -23.58
C ASP A 22 46.17 17.47 -22.84
N THR A 23 45.59 18.67 -22.72
CA THR A 23 44.25 18.86 -22.16
C THR A 23 43.18 18.08 -22.95
N LEU A 24 43.20 18.15 -24.28
CA LEU A 24 42.26 17.40 -25.13
C LEU A 24 42.42 15.90 -24.95
N ARG A 25 43.64 15.38 -24.85
CA ARG A 25 43.88 13.95 -24.56
C ARG A 25 43.30 13.53 -23.22
N ARG A 26 43.47 14.35 -22.18
CA ARG A 26 42.91 14.07 -20.85
C ARG A 26 41.38 14.08 -20.85
N ILE A 27 40.77 15.02 -21.58
CA ILE A 27 39.31 15.07 -21.73
C ILE A 27 38.82 13.81 -22.44
N LEU A 28 39.39 13.47 -23.60
CA LEU A 28 38.99 12.28 -24.35
C LEU A 28 39.19 10.98 -23.56
N ALA A 29 40.25 10.88 -22.75
CA ALA A 29 40.48 9.74 -21.87
C ALA A 29 39.39 9.62 -20.79
N ARG A 30 39.01 10.75 -20.16
CA ARG A 30 37.93 10.78 -19.16
C ARG A 30 36.57 10.43 -19.76
N GLU A 31 36.25 10.95 -20.94
CA GLU A 31 35.01 10.62 -21.64
C GLU A 31 34.94 9.13 -21.98
N ARG A 32 36.07 8.55 -22.39
CA ARG A 32 36.16 7.11 -22.66
C ARG A 32 35.97 6.27 -21.40
N GLU A 33 36.64 6.63 -20.31
CA GLU A 33 36.53 5.93 -19.02
C GLU A 33 35.11 6.03 -18.44
N ALA A 34 34.49 7.22 -18.54
CA ALA A 34 33.10 7.43 -18.15
C ALA A 34 32.15 6.58 -19.02
N GLY A 35 32.40 6.49 -20.33
CA GLY A 35 31.65 5.63 -21.25
C GLY A 35 31.78 4.14 -20.91
N GLU A 36 33.00 3.68 -20.62
CA GLU A 36 33.26 2.28 -20.22
C GLU A 36 32.56 1.93 -18.90
N THR A 37 32.56 2.85 -17.94
CA THR A 37 31.84 2.69 -16.66
C THR A 37 30.33 2.61 -16.87
N ALA A 38 29.77 3.51 -17.68
CA ALA A 38 28.33 3.52 -17.96
C ALA A 38 27.86 2.25 -18.67
N VAL A 39 28.69 1.67 -19.56
CA VAL A 39 28.40 0.39 -20.20
C VAL A 39 28.40 -0.74 -19.18
N ALA A 40 29.38 -0.79 -18.28
CA ALA A 40 29.45 -1.80 -17.22
C ALA A 40 28.22 -1.73 -16.28
N ASP A 41 27.80 -0.53 -15.89
CA ASP A 41 26.60 -0.32 -15.06
C ASP A 41 25.32 -0.77 -15.77
N LEU A 42 25.21 -0.53 -17.08
CA LEU A 42 24.07 -0.97 -17.89
C LEU A 42 24.03 -2.50 -18.02
N GLU A 43 25.18 -3.14 -18.22
CA GLU A 43 25.28 -4.61 -18.25
C GLU A 43 24.89 -5.22 -16.91
N GLU A 44 25.30 -4.61 -15.80
CA GLU A 44 24.91 -5.04 -14.47
C GLU A 44 23.40 -4.89 -14.24
N THR A 45 22.84 -3.74 -14.60
CA THR A 45 21.38 -3.51 -14.53
C THR A 45 20.62 -4.54 -15.37
N ARG A 46 21.13 -4.88 -16.56
CA ARG A 46 20.54 -5.93 -17.41
C ARG A 46 20.60 -7.30 -16.73
N ARG A 47 21.70 -7.66 -16.06
CA ARG A 47 21.80 -8.91 -15.28
C ARG A 47 20.77 -8.95 -14.15
N GLN A 48 20.62 -7.85 -13.42
CA GLN A 48 19.64 -7.73 -12.34
C GLN A 48 18.21 -7.88 -12.87
N LEU A 49 17.88 -7.23 -13.99
CA LEU A 49 16.57 -7.37 -14.62
C LEU A 49 16.30 -8.82 -15.01
N HIS A 50 17.25 -9.51 -15.66
CA HIS A 50 17.11 -10.92 -15.99
C HIS A 50 16.85 -11.79 -14.75
N HIS A 51 17.53 -11.53 -13.64
CA HIS A 51 17.31 -12.23 -12.39
C HIS A 51 15.90 -12.01 -11.82
N VAL A 52 15.45 -10.75 -11.76
CA VAL A 52 14.10 -10.40 -11.27
C VAL A 52 13.02 -11.02 -12.15
N THR A 53 13.16 -10.94 -13.48
CA THR A 53 12.19 -11.54 -14.41
C THR A 53 12.10 -13.06 -14.24
N ALA A 54 13.23 -13.74 -14.06
CA ALA A 54 13.23 -15.18 -13.78
C ALA A 54 12.53 -15.52 -12.46
N ARG A 55 12.74 -14.71 -11.41
CA ARG A 55 12.09 -14.89 -10.11
C ARG A 55 10.58 -14.69 -10.17
N LEU A 56 10.11 -13.69 -10.92
CA LEU A 56 8.67 -13.45 -11.10
C LEU A 56 8.00 -14.63 -11.79
N ARG A 57 8.61 -15.15 -12.86
CA ARG A 57 8.10 -16.33 -13.55
C ARG A 57 8.00 -17.55 -12.61
N GLN A 58 9.00 -17.77 -11.77
CA GLN A 58 8.96 -18.85 -10.78
C GLN A 58 7.79 -18.67 -9.80
N LEU A 59 7.57 -17.44 -9.30
CA LEU A 59 6.47 -17.16 -8.37
C LEU A 59 5.10 -17.33 -9.04
N GLU A 60 4.97 -17.02 -10.33
CA GLU A 60 3.75 -17.26 -11.10
C GLU A 60 3.50 -18.77 -11.26
N GLU A 61 4.52 -19.56 -11.59
CA GLU A 61 4.44 -21.02 -11.66
C GLU A 61 4.09 -21.63 -10.30
N GLU A 62 4.69 -21.15 -9.20
CA GLU A 62 4.35 -21.56 -7.83
C GLU A 62 2.90 -21.20 -7.48
N ARG A 63 2.43 -20.00 -7.85
CA ARG A 63 1.03 -19.58 -7.66
C ARG A 63 0.07 -20.47 -8.42
N GLU A 64 0.39 -20.83 -9.66
CA GLU A 64 -0.43 -21.71 -10.50
C GLU A 64 -0.47 -23.14 -9.93
N GLN A 65 0.67 -23.67 -9.49
CA GLN A 65 0.73 -24.96 -8.81
C GLN A 65 -0.10 -24.96 -7.53
N MET A 66 -0.02 -23.89 -6.74
CA MET A 66 -0.87 -23.71 -5.57
C MET A 66 -2.35 -23.60 -5.95
N ALA A 67 -2.70 -22.91 -7.03
CA ALA A 67 -4.09 -22.77 -7.49
C ALA A 67 -4.70 -24.11 -7.96
N LEU A 68 -3.90 -25.00 -8.56
CA LEU A 68 -4.36 -26.33 -8.99
C LEU A 68 -4.61 -27.29 -7.81
N GLY A 69 -3.94 -27.07 -6.66
CA GLY A 69 -4.12 -27.86 -5.44
C GLY A 69 -5.02 -27.21 -4.37
N TRP A 70 -5.30 -25.91 -4.49
CA TRP A 70 -6.14 -25.16 -3.57
C TRP A 70 -7.60 -25.26 -4.00
N ALA A 71 -8.37 -26.10 -3.29
CA ALA A 71 -9.81 -25.93 -3.28
C ALA A 71 -10.10 -24.60 -2.55
N PRO A 72 -10.86 -23.65 -3.15
CA PRO A 72 -11.37 -22.54 -2.37
C PRO A 72 -12.10 -23.12 -1.15
N PRO A 73 -11.94 -22.53 0.06
CA PRO A 73 -12.79 -22.90 1.17
C PRO A 73 -14.23 -22.83 0.66
N PRO A 74 -15.11 -23.78 1.04
CA PRO A 74 -16.48 -23.81 0.54
C PRO A 74 -17.00 -22.39 0.62
N SER A 75 -17.32 -21.81 -0.55
CA SER A 75 -17.88 -20.48 -0.58
C SER A 75 -19.02 -20.52 0.42
N VAL A 76 -19.07 -19.56 1.34
CA VAL A 76 -20.19 -19.45 2.26
C VAL A 76 -21.35 -18.95 1.39
N VAL A 77 -21.87 -19.84 0.56
CA VAL A 77 -23.01 -19.63 -0.31
C VAL A 77 -24.16 -19.33 0.64
N ASN A 78 -24.59 -18.08 0.59
CA ASN A 78 -25.75 -17.53 1.27
C ASN A 78 -25.63 -17.37 2.79
N ALA A 79 -25.11 -16.22 3.21
CA ALA A 79 -25.58 -15.59 4.44
C ALA A 79 -26.24 -14.23 4.16
N PRO A 80 -27.37 -14.15 3.41
CA PRO A 80 -28.21 -12.97 3.44
C PRO A 80 -28.74 -12.67 4.86
N ALA A 81 -28.67 -13.65 5.78
CA ALA A 81 -28.96 -13.47 7.19
C ALA A 81 -27.85 -12.75 7.99
N ALA A 82 -26.60 -12.71 7.51
CA ALA A 82 -25.50 -12.09 8.28
C ALA A 82 -25.48 -10.56 8.16
N ALA A 83 -26.05 -9.99 7.09
CA ALA A 83 -26.06 -8.55 6.85
C ALA A 83 -27.36 -7.83 7.28
N ALA A 84 -28.28 -8.54 7.92
CA ALA A 84 -29.55 -8.00 8.38
C ALA A 84 -29.58 -7.86 9.90
N CYS A 85 -30.24 -6.82 10.39
CA CYS A 85 -30.41 -6.58 11.82
C CYS A 85 -31.33 -7.64 12.45
N PRO A 86 -30.96 -8.29 13.57
CA PRO A 86 -31.80 -9.30 14.21
C PRO A 86 -33.09 -8.74 14.85
N VAL A 87 -33.22 -7.41 14.95
CA VAL A 87 -34.37 -6.74 15.56
C VAL A 87 -35.38 -6.31 14.49
N CYS A 88 -34.94 -5.56 13.47
CA CYS A 88 -35.82 -5.03 12.42
C CYS A 88 -35.76 -5.81 11.10
N THR A 89 -34.86 -6.79 10.96
CA THR A 89 -34.62 -7.60 9.75
C THR A 89 -34.17 -6.82 8.51
N ASP A 90 -33.98 -5.50 8.63
CA ASP A 90 -33.46 -4.65 7.56
C ASP A 90 -31.94 -4.76 7.45
N HIS A 91 -31.42 -4.49 6.26
CA HIS A 91 -29.98 -4.42 5.99
C HIS A 91 -29.36 -3.19 6.66
N TYR A 92 -28.12 -3.35 7.15
CA TYR A 92 -27.37 -2.24 7.71
C TYR A 92 -26.92 -1.25 6.64
N GLN A 93 -26.87 0.04 6.98
CA GLN A 93 -26.47 1.11 6.08
C GLN A 93 -25.45 2.03 6.75
N ALA A 94 -24.26 2.16 6.17
CA ALA A 94 -23.15 2.90 6.78
C ALA A 94 -23.41 4.41 6.95
N PHE A 95 -24.17 4.99 6.02
CA PHE A 95 -24.34 6.44 5.88
C PHE A 95 -25.74 6.93 6.29
N VAL A 96 -26.62 6.02 6.72
CA VAL A 96 -27.96 6.38 7.21
C VAL A 96 -27.95 6.35 8.74
N PRO A 97 -28.13 7.49 9.42
CA PRO A 97 -28.14 7.55 10.89
C PRO A 97 -29.13 6.58 11.50
N GLY A 98 -28.70 5.84 12.52
CA GLY A 98 -29.51 4.84 13.22
C GLY A 98 -29.56 3.48 12.52
N ARG A 99 -29.23 3.41 11.22
CA ARG A 99 -29.19 2.15 10.45
C ARG A 99 -27.79 1.55 10.36
N GLU A 100 -26.78 2.20 10.94
CA GLU A 100 -25.45 1.63 11.03
C GLU A 100 -25.41 0.41 11.97
N ALA A 101 -24.60 -0.59 11.63
CA ALA A 101 -24.37 -1.74 12.49
C ALA A 101 -23.47 -1.33 13.67
N ARG A 102 -23.95 -1.53 14.90
CA ARG A 102 -23.17 -1.38 16.13
C ARG A 102 -22.93 -2.75 16.74
N ILE A 103 -21.69 -3.03 17.15
CA ILE A 103 -21.31 -4.31 17.75
C ILE A 103 -21.24 -4.18 19.28
N MET A 104 -21.96 -5.06 19.98
CA MET A 104 -21.93 -5.19 21.42
C MET A 104 -20.68 -5.96 21.86
N ALA A 105 -20.24 -5.82 23.12
CA ALA A 105 -19.09 -6.55 23.66
C ALA A 105 -19.22 -8.10 23.60
N CYS A 106 -20.46 -8.61 23.51
CA CYS A 106 -20.74 -10.02 23.30
C CYS A 106 -20.57 -10.50 21.83
N GLY A 107 -20.21 -9.62 20.90
CA GLY A 107 -19.99 -9.93 19.49
C GLY A 107 -21.24 -9.82 18.60
N HIS A 108 -22.44 -9.69 19.17
CA HIS A 108 -23.66 -9.49 18.38
C HIS A 108 -23.79 -8.06 17.87
N SER A 109 -24.32 -7.91 16.66
CA SER A 109 -24.56 -6.61 16.03
C SER A 109 -26.05 -6.32 15.87
N ALA A 110 -26.43 -5.05 16.02
CA ALA A 110 -27.79 -4.56 15.77
C ALA A 110 -27.74 -3.10 15.30
N CYS A 111 -28.82 -2.62 14.69
CA CYS A 111 -28.89 -1.24 14.20
C CYS A 111 -28.87 -0.25 15.37
N GLY A 112 -28.25 0.92 15.20
CA GLY A 112 -28.16 1.93 16.26
C GLY A 112 -29.53 2.30 16.85
N GLU A 113 -30.51 2.56 15.97
CA GLU A 113 -31.90 2.87 16.35
C GLU A 113 -32.59 1.71 17.09
N CYS A 114 -32.29 0.48 16.69
CA CYS A 114 -32.83 -0.74 17.29
C CYS A 114 -32.29 -0.92 18.71
N LEU A 115 -30.99 -0.71 18.90
CA LEU A 115 -30.34 -0.79 20.21
C LEU A 115 -30.83 0.31 21.15
N ASP A 116 -31.02 1.52 20.62
CA ASP A 116 -31.50 2.66 21.39
C ASP A 116 -32.94 2.40 21.87
N SER A 117 -33.82 2.00 20.95
CA SER A 117 -35.21 1.64 21.26
C SER A 117 -35.31 0.47 22.24
N TRP A 118 -34.44 -0.54 22.11
CA TRP A 118 -34.41 -1.71 22.99
C TRP A 118 -34.02 -1.37 24.43
N ASN A 119 -33.11 -0.40 24.61
CA ASN A 119 -32.59 -0.01 25.92
C ASN A 119 -33.34 1.17 26.56
N LYS A 120 -34.16 1.89 25.79
CA LYS A 120 -35.11 2.90 26.31
C LYS A 120 -36.38 2.32 26.94
N GLN A 121 -36.59 1.01 26.86
CA GLN A 121 -37.75 0.37 27.50
C GLN A 121 -37.71 0.56 29.04
N PRO A 122 -38.85 0.77 29.71
CA PRO A 122 -38.89 1.10 31.16
C PRO A 122 -38.18 0.08 32.06
N ALA A 123 -38.14 -1.19 31.65
CA ALA A 123 -37.44 -2.26 32.37
C ALA A 123 -35.90 -2.14 32.35
N ARG A 124 -35.34 -1.25 31.50
CA ARG A 124 -33.90 -1.10 31.23
C ARG A 124 -33.44 0.35 31.15
N SER A 125 -34.37 1.30 31.19
CA SER A 125 -34.07 2.72 31.18
C SER A 125 -33.16 3.09 32.37
N ASN A 126 -32.12 3.89 32.10
CA ASN A 126 -31.03 4.27 33.03
C ASN A 126 -30.02 3.18 33.41
N GLY A 127 -30.05 2.02 32.74
CA GLY A 127 -29.06 0.96 32.92
C GLY A 127 -27.96 0.92 31.84
N PRO A 128 -26.96 0.05 32.02
CA PRO A 128 -26.06 -0.35 30.93
C PRO A 128 -26.82 -0.91 29.73
N LEU A 129 -26.22 -0.83 28.54
CA LEU A 129 -26.85 -1.38 27.34
C LEU A 129 -26.92 -2.91 27.40
N HIS A 130 -28.06 -3.45 27.00
CA HIS A 130 -28.32 -4.87 26.89
C HIS A 130 -28.39 -5.31 25.44
N CYS A 131 -27.78 -6.45 25.14
CA CYS A 131 -27.86 -7.07 23.82
C CYS A 131 -29.28 -7.62 23.58
N PRO A 132 -29.93 -7.32 22.45
CA PRO A 132 -31.23 -7.89 22.11
C PRO A 132 -31.17 -9.40 21.83
N THR A 133 -30.03 -9.91 21.40
CA THR A 133 -29.85 -11.32 21.02
C THR A 133 -29.57 -12.22 22.23
N CYS A 134 -28.59 -11.88 23.06
CA CYS A 134 -28.15 -12.73 24.18
C CYS A 134 -28.38 -12.12 25.57
N ARG A 135 -28.95 -10.92 25.66
CA ARG A 135 -29.23 -10.18 26.91
C ARG A 135 -27.99 -9.81 27.75
N PHE A 136 -26.79 -10.06 27.25
CA PHE A 136 -25.54 -9.60 27.86
C PHE A 136 -25.59 -8.09 28.10
N SER A 137 -25.19 -7.68 29.30
CA SER A 137 -25.11 -6.29 29.73
C SER A 137 -23.68 -5.78 29.48
N SER A 138 -23.53 -4.67 28.77
CA SER A 138 -22.22 -4.06 28.51
C SER A 138 -21.86 -3.02 29.57
N ASP A 139 -20.60 -2.59 29.62
CA ASP A 139 -20.16 -1.49 30.49
C ASP A 139 -20.42 -0.09 29.89
N VAL A 140 -21.22 -0.02 28.83
CA VAL A 140 -21.49 1.20 28.05
C VAL A 140 -22.95 1.59 28.20
N TYR A 141 -23.23 2.89 28.34
CA TYR A 141 -24.57 3.43 28.60
C TYR A 141 -25.22 4.08 27.37
N THR A 142 -24.44 4.41 26.33
CA THR A 142 -24.94 5.08 25.11
C THR A 142 -24.58 4.28 23.86
N VAL A 143 -25.49 4.24 22.89
CA VAL A 143 -25.32 3.45 21.67
C VAL A 143 -24.20 4.01 20.79
N GLU A 144 -23.99 5.32 20.83
CA GLU A 144 -22.98 6.03 20.07
C GLU A 144 -21.56 5.62 20.46
N ALA A 145 -21.36 5.21 21.73
CA ALA A 145 -20.09 4.75 22.25
C ALA A 145 -19.76 3.31 21.84
N LEU A 146 -20.72 2.55 21.28
CA LEU A 146 -20.44 1.23 20.72
C LEU A 146 -19.70 1.35 19.38
N PRO A 147 -18.68 0.51 19.13
CA PRO A 147 -17.99 0.50 17.86
C PRO A 147 -18.92 0.12 16.70
N ARG A 148 -18.64 0.69 15.53
CA ARG A 148 -19.34 0.35 14.28
C ARG A 148 -18.78 -0.94 13.70
N ASN A 149 -19.65 -1.81 13.19
CA ASN A 149 -19.25 -3.05 12.52
C ASN A 149 -19.24 -2.87 11.00
N PHE A 150 -18.11 -2.41 10.46
CA PHE A 150 -17.94 -2.17 9.03
C PHE A 150 -18.01 -3.44 8.17
N ALA A 151 -17.84 -4.63 8.75
CA ALA A 151 -17.96 -5.89 8.01
C ALA A 151 -19.41 -6.20 7.58
N LEU A 152 -20.40 -5.60 8.25
CA LEU A 152 -21.83 -5.82 7.99
C LEU A 152 -22.48 -4.68 7.20
N MET A 153 -21.77 -3.60 6.95
CA MET A 153 -22.27 -2.42 6.25
C MET A 153 -21.66 -2.40 4.85
N GLN A 154 -22.40 -2.92 3.88
CA GLN A 154 -22.03 -2.94 2.45
C GLN A 154 -22.55 -1.69 1.74
#